data_AF-A0A9E4N8F0-F1
#
_entry.id   AF-A0A9E4N8F0-F1
#
_cell.length_a   1.000
_cell.length_b   1.000
_cell.length_c   1.000
_cell.angle_alpha   90.00
_cell.angle_beta   90.00
_cell.angle_gamma   90.00
#
_symmetry.space_group_name_H-M   'P 1'
#
loop_
_entity.id
_entity.type
_entity.pdbx_description
1 polymer ?
#
loop_
_entity_poly.entity_id
_entity_poly.type
_entity_poly.pdbx_seq_one_letter_code
_entity_poly.pdbx_strand_id
1 'polypeptide(L)'
;MKRYLDWSEYKDAGMGDAYADIPKQGGDFAKAIAVCINSRQCETLARGVMCPSFRLDQDPNLSTGGRVRLLKAALNGELGHDGLFTPELGEAMDLCVSCKGCQRECENNVDMSRIKVEYLA
;
A
#
# COMPACT_ATOMS: atom_id res chain seq x y z
N MET A 1 -21.66 15.20 -2.09
CA MET A 1 -20.24 14.87 -2.36
C MET A 1 -19.65 14.28 -1.09
N LYS A 2 -19.19 13.02 -1.09
CA LYS A 2 -18.51 12.43 0.08
C LYS A 2 -17.18 13.17 0.27
N ARG A 3 -16.85 13.58 1.51
CA ARG A 3 -15.59 14.27 1.85
C ARG A 3 -14.52 13.31 2.41
N TYR A 4 -14.81 12.03 2.39
CA TYR A 4 -13.97 10.96 2.93
C TYR A 4 -13.97 9.79 1.95
N LEU A 5 -12.89 9.01 1.97
CA LEU A 5 -12.81 7.77 1.20
C LEU A 5 -13.66 6.68 1.86
N ASP A 6 -14.44 5.99 1.03
CA ASP A 6 -15.40 4.99 1.51
C ASP A 6 -14.81 3.58 1.46
N TRP A 7 -14.12 3.16 2.50
CA TRP A 7 -13.43 1.87 2.56
C TRP A 7 -14.36 0.65 2.77
N SER A 8 -15.69 0.82 2.71
CA SER A 8 -16.65 -0.27 2.96
C SER A 8 -16.50 -1.47 2.02
N GLU A 9 -15.97 -1.26 0.81
CA GLU A 9 -15.65 -2.34 -0.14
C GLU A 9 -14.61 -3.34 0.41
N TYR A 10 -13.79 -2.94 1.38
CA TYR A 10 -12.76 -3.76 2.01
C TYR A 10 -13.17 -4.30 3.38
N LYS A 11 -14.40 -4.07 3.82
CA LYS A 11 -14.93 -4.50 5.12
C LYS A 11 -14.62 -5.97 5.43
N ASP A 12 -14.79 -6.83 4.43
CA ASP A 12 -14.63 -8.28 4.57
C ASP A 12 -13.30 -8.79 3.97
N ALA A 13 -12.44 -7.89 3.47
CA ALA A 13 -11.17 -8.26 2.87
C ALA A 13 -10.24 -8.91 3.90
N GLY A 14 -9.77 -10.12 3.59
CA GLY A 14 -8.90 -10.91 4.46
C GLY A 14 -9.56 -11.50 5.71
N MET A 15 -10.87 -11.29 5.91
CA MET A 15 -11.55 -11.84 7.09
C MET A 15 -11.63 -13.37 7.01
N GLY A 16 -11.10 -14.04 8.03
CA GLY A 16 -11.05 -15.51 8.09
C GLY A 16 -9.86 -16.13 7.35
N ASP A 17 -9.05 -15.33 6.66
CA ASP A 17 -7.78 -15.76 6.09
C ASP A 17 -6.65 -15.52 7.10
N ALA A 18 -6.07 -16.61 7.59
CA ALA A 18 -4.95 -16.56 8.54
C ALA A 18 -3.68 -15.90 7.97
N TYR A 19 -3.59 -15.75 6.64
CA TYR A 19 -2.44 -15.17 5.93
C TYR A 19 -2.67 -13.76 5.43
N ALA A 20 -3.86 -13.17 5.64
CA ALA A 20 -4.17 -11.82 5.17
C ALA A 20 -3.28 -10.75 5.82
N ASP A 21 -2.72 -11.02 7.00
CA ASP A 21 -1.78 -10.13 7.69
C ASP A 21 -2.36 -8.70 7.77
N ILE A 22 -3.58 -8.62 8.31
CA ILE A 22 -4.31 -7.36 8.51
C ILE A 22 -3.65 -6.60 9.67
N PRO A 23 -3.22 -5.35 9.48
CA PRO A 23 -2.62 -4.58 10.56
C PRO A 23 -3.56 -4.40 11.76
N LYS A 24 -2.96 -4.30 12.96
CA LYS A 24 -3.70 -4.17 14.23
C LYS A 24 -4.50 -2.86 14.32
N GLN A 25 -4.08 -1.82 13.60
CA GLN A 25 -4.67 -0.49 13.62
C GLN A 25 -5.06 -0.07 12.20
N GLY A 26 -5.98 0.90 12.08
CA GLY A 26 -6.38 1.48 10.79
C GLY A 26 -7.69 0.94 10.19
N GLY A 27 -8.40 0.02 10.87
CA GLY A 27 -9.75 -0.39 10.48
C GLY A 27 -9.86 -0.90 9.04
N ASP A 28 -10.86 -0.44 8.28
CA ASP A 28 -11.06 -0.88 6.89
C ASP A 28 -9.96 -0.39 5.92
N PHE A 29 -9.25 0.71 6.24
CA PHE A 29 -8.06 1.13 5.51
C PHE A 29 -6.92 0.10 5.64
N ALA A 30 -6.72 -0.44 6.85
CA ALA A 30 -5.76 -1.50 7.09
C ALA A 30 -6.10 -2.77 6.30
N LYS A 31 -7.38 -3.11 6.16
CA LYS A 31 -7.84 -4.23 5.32
C LYS A 31 -7.56 -4.00 3.85
N ALA A 32 -7.71 -2.77 3.36
CA ALA A 32 -7.35 -2.42 1.99
C ALA A 32 -5.86 -2.58 1.71
N ILE A 33 -5.00 -2.26 2.69
CA ILE A 33 -3.56 -2.51 2.63
C ILE A 33 -3.26 -4.03 2.68
N ALA A 34 -4.01 -4.77 3.50
CA ALA A 34 -3.83 -6.20 3.72
C ALA A 34 -4.11 -7.08 2.49
N VAL A 35 -4.80 -6.57 1.47
CA VAL A 35 -5.01 -7.26 0.19
C VAL A 35 -3.69 -7.60 -0.52
N CYS A 36 -2.58 -6.94 -0.17
CA CYS A 36 -1.26 -7.31 -0.66
C CYS A 36 -0.77 -8.65 -0.08
N ILE A 37 -0.62 -9.64 -0.96
CA ILE A 37 -0.12 -10.99 -0.62
C ILE A 37 1.41 -11.13 -0.65
N ASN A 38 2.15 -10.03 -0.83
CA ASN A 38 3.62 -10.01 -0.86
C ASN A 38 4.26 -10.92 -1.94
N SER A 39 3.61 -11.10 -3.10
CA SER A 39 4.15 -11.92 -4.21
C SER A 39 5.37 -11.33 -4.93
N ARG A 40 5.69 -10.05 -4.66
CA ARG A 40 6.78 -9.28 -5.28
C ARG A 40 6.69 -9.15 -6.80
N GLN A 41 5.53 -9.46 -7.42
CA GLN A 41 5.29 -9.21 -8.85
C GLN A 41 5.57 -7.74 -9.22
N CYS A 42 5.26 -6.81 -8.32
CA CYS A 42 5.52 -5.38 -8.51
C CYS A 42 7.00 -4.96 -8.56
N GLU A 43 7.93 -5.88 -8.31
CA GLU A 43 9.38 -5.65 -8.41
C GLU A 43 9.96 -6.13 -9.75
N THR A 44 9.13 -6.65 -10.66
CA THR A 44 9.58 -7.06 -12.00
C THR A 44 9.76 -5.86 -12.93
N LEU A 45 10.80 -5.90 -13.77
CA LEU A 45 11.05 -4.89 -14.80
C LEU A 45 10.43 -5.24 -16.16
N ALA A 46 9.59 -6.29 -16.21
CA ALA A 46 8.82 -6.68 -17.39
C ALA A 46 7.92 -5.54 -17.92
N ARG A 47 7.25 -5.77 -19.06
CA ARG A 47 6.36 -4.77 -19.67
C ARG A 47 5.27 -4.35 -18.68
N GLY A 48 5.05 -3.04 -18.57
CA GLY A 48 4.09 -2.45 -17.63
C GLY A 48 4.51 -1.03 -17.26
N VAL A 49 3.64 -0.34 -16.52
CA VAL A 49 3.92 0.99 -15.94
C VAL A 49 3.92 0.96 -14.42
N MET A 50 3.61 -0.18 -13.79
CA MET A 50 3.55 -0.29 -12.34
C MET A 50 4.89 0.03 -11.67
N CYS A 51 4.74 1.01 -10.79
CA CYS A 51 5.68 1.81 -10.02
C CYS A 51 6.80 2.49 -10.85
N PRO A 52 6.52 3.66 -11.46
CA PRO A 52 7.55 4.44 -12.16
C PRO A 52 8.77 4.76 -11.27
N SER A 53 8.55 5.08 -9.99
CA SER A 53 9.61 5.32 -9.01
C SER A 53 10.51 4.11 -8.79
N PHE A 54 9.92 2.92 -8.60
CA PHE A 54 10.67 1.67 -8.50
C PHE A 54 11.44 1.37 -9.80
N ARG A 55 10.85 1.61 -10.97
CA ARG A 55 11.52 1.33 -12.24
C ARG A 55 12.75 2.21 -12.49
N LEU A 56 12.79 3.40 -11.90
CA LEU A 56 13.92 4.32 -12.00
C LEU A 56 15.03 3.95 -11.03
N ASP A 57 14.69 3.77 -9.76
CA ASP A 57 15.68 3.64 -8.68
C ASP A 57 15.99 2.17 -8.30
N GLN A 58 15.03 1.28 -8.53
CA GLN A 58 15.04 -0.14 -8.13
C GLN A 58 15.09 -0.37 -6.62
N ASP A 59 14.91 0.66 -5.79
CA ASP A 59 14.64 0.49 -4.35
C ASP A 59 13.30 -0.24 -4.13
N PRO A 60 13.31 -1.44 -3.51
CA PRO A 60 12.11 -2.21 -3.19
C PRO A 60 11.05 -1.44 -2.41
N ASN A 61 11.41 -0.43 -1.61
CA ASN A 61 10.45 0.40 -0.86
C ASN A 61 9.55 1.23 -1.78
N LEU A 62 10.01 1.56 -2.99
CA LEU A 62 9.27 2.34 -3.98
C LEU A 62 8.29 1.48 -4.82
N SER A 63 8.32 0.15 -4.64
CA SER A 63 7.36 -0.78 -5.26
C SER A 63 6.00 -0.76 -4.55
N THR A 64 4.96 -1.32 -5.17
CA THR A 64 3.64 -1.48 -4.54
C THR A 64 3.73 -2.26 -3.23
N GLY A 65 4.42 -3.41 -3.26
CA GLY A 65 4.62 -4.27 -2.10
C GLY A 65 5.48 -3.61 -1.02
N GLY A 66 6.52 -2.86 -1.42
CA GLY A 66 7.36 -2.09 -0.50
C GLY A 66 6.57 -1.06 0.30
N ARG A 67 5.79 -0.22 -0.39
CA ARG A 67 4.90 0.77 0.24
C ARG A 67 3.92 0.12 1.20
N VAL A 68 3.32 -1.00 0.80
CA VAL A 68 2.42 -1.76 1.68
C VAL A 68 3.15 -2.31 2.89
N ARG A 69 4.36 -2.87 2.75
CA ARG A 69 5.15 -3.37 3.89
C ARG A 69 5.45 -2.26 4.90
N LEU A 70 5.85 -1.07 4.44
CA LEU A 70 6.08 0.09 5.30
C LEU A 70 4.80 0.53 6.02
N LEU A 71 3.67 0.61 5.31
CA LEU A 71 2.37 0.92 5.89
C LEU A 71 1.92 -0.11 6.94
N LYS A 72 2.12 -1.41 6.66
CA LYS A 72 1.81 -2.48 7.61
C LYS A 72 2.65 -2.35 8.87
N ALA A 73 3.95 -2.14 8.74
CA ALA A 73 4.85 -1.93 9.87
C ALA A 73 4.43 -0.72 10.72
N ALA A 74 4.10 0.40 10.08
CA ALA A 74 3.58 1.60 10.75
C ALA A 74 2.28 1.31 11.53
N LEU A 75 1.29 0.68 10.89
CA LEU A 75 0.00 0.37 11.49
C LEU A 75 0.06 -0.74 12.56
N ASN A 76 1.09 -1.58 12.54
CA ASN A 76 1.38 -2.54 13.60
C ASN A 76 2.14 -1.94 14.79
N GLY A 77 2.60 -0.69 14.69
CA GLY A 77 3.40 -0.02 15.71
C GLY A 77 4.87 -0.47 15.72
N GLU A 78 5.34 -1.15 14.67
CA GLU A 78 6.72 -1.64 14.55
C GLU A 78 7.71 -0.48 14.32
N LEU A 79 7.22 0.66 13.82
CA LEU A 79 8.00 1.87 13.56
C LEU A 79 7.87 2.93 14.69
N GLY A 80 7.31 2.56 15.84
CA GLY A 80 7.07 3.47 16.96
C GLY A 80 5.80 4.31 16.83
N HIS A 81 5.64 5.29 17.75
CA HIS A 81 4.41 6.09 17.85
C HIS A 81 4.13 6.91 16.59
N ASP A 82 5.17 7.50 16.02
CA ASP A 82 5.11 8.32 14.80
C ASP A 82 5.40 7.48 13.54
N GLY A 83 5.08 6.18 13.57
CA GLY A 83 5.43 5.23 12.50
C GLY A 83 4.90 5.61 11.11
N LEU A 84 3.78 6.35 11.04
CA LEU A 84 3.24 6.88 9.77
C LEU A 84 4.04 8.07 9.21
N PHE A 85 4.89 8.69 10.03
CA PHE A 85 5.68 9.87 9.72
C PHE A 85 7.18 9.57 9.60
N THR A 86 7.57 8.30 9.49
CA THR A 86 8.98 7.98 9.26
C THR A 86 9.45 8.53 7.91
N PRO A 87 10.71 8.97 7.80
CA PRO A 87 11.27 9.45 6.55
C PRO A 87 11.12 8.44 5.40
N GLU A 88 11.33 7.15 5.68
CA GLU A 88 11.30 6.09 4.68
C GLU A 88 9.89 5.87 4.11
N LEU A 89 8.86 5.87 4.96
CA LEU A 89 7.47 5.78 4.50
C LEU A 89 7.04 7.07 3.78
N GLY A 90 7.44 8.23 4.31
CA GLY A 90 7.20 9.52 3.69
C GLY A 90 7.75 9.60 2.28
N GLU A 91 9.02 9.25 2.08
CA GLU A 91 9.67 9.21 0.77
C GLU A 91 8.99 8.22 -0.18
N ALA A 92 8.71 7.00 0.29
CA ALA A 92 8.05 5.99 -0.52
C ALA A 92 6.67 6.45 -1.01
N MET A 93 5.90 7.14 -0.17
CA MET A 93 4.58 7.69 -0.50
C MET A 93 4.66 8.97 -1.32
N ASP A 94 5.66 9.83 -1.11
CA ASP A 94 5.86 11.06 -1.88
C ASP A 94 6.14 10.74 -3.36
N LEU A 95 7.07 9.82 -3.61
CA LEU A 95 7.43 9.35 -4.96
C LEU A 95 6.33 8.51 -5.65
N CYS A 96 5.23 8.20 -4.96
CA CYS A 96 4.06 7.58 -5.59
C CYS A 96 3.27 8.62 -6.41
N VAL A 97 3.45 8.62 -7.74
CA VAL A 97 2.77 9.56 -8.66
C VAL A 97 1.29 9.24 -8.94
N SER A 98 0.66 8.35 -8.15
CA SER A 98 -0.74 7.96 -8.30
C SER A 98 -1.16 7.53 -9.72
N CYS A 99 -0.24 6.93 -10.49
CA CYS A 99 -0.47 6.53 -11.89
C CYS A 99 -1.51 5.41 -12.09
N LYS A 100 -1.99 4.77 -11.00
CA LYS A 100 -2.91 3.62 -11.01
C LYS A 100 -2.41 2.36 -11.73
N GLY A 101 -1.12 2.26 -12.06
CA GLY A 101 -0.52 1.02 -12.56
C GLY A 101 -0.69 -0.14 -11.59
N CYS A 102 -0.54 0.12 -10.28
CA CYS A 102 -0.77 -0.85 -9.22
C CYS A 102 -2.16 -1.51 -9.24
N GLN A 103 -3.21 -0.70 -9.38
CA GLN A 103 -4.58 -1.21 -9.41
C GLN A 103 -4.87 -2.07 -10.64
N ARG A 104 -4.18 -1.83 -11.77
CA ARG A 104 -4.41 -2.55 -13.04
C ARG A 104 -3.53 -3.76 -13.24
N GLU A 105 -2.29 -3.70 -12.76
CA GLU A 105 -1.25 -4.70 -13.04
C GLU A 105 -0.99 -5.65 -11.87
N CYS A 106 -1.37 -5.29 -10.63
CA CYS A 106 -1.26 -6.18 -9.48
C CYS A 106 -2.35 -7.25 -9.53
N GLU A 107 -1.98 -8.51 -9.37
CA GLU A 107 -2.91 -9.65 -9.34
C GLU A 107 -3.99 -9.56 -8.24
N ASN A 108 -3.78 -8.75 -7.20
CA ASN A 108 -4.75 -8.49 -6.14
C ASN A 108 -5.34 -7.07 -6.17
N ASN A 109 -5.13 -6.32 -7.26
CA ASN A 109 -5.72 -4.98 -7.48
C ASN A 109 -5.44 -3.97 -6.36
N VAL A 110 -4.24 -4.00 -5.76
CA VAL A 110 -3.85 -3.02 -4.73
C VAL A 110 -3.91 -1.60 -5.30
N ASP A 111 -4.69 -0.71 -4.67
CA ASP A 111 -4.88 0.67 -5.12
C ASP A 111 -4.03 1.65 -4.31
N MET A 112 -2.75 1.79 -4.66
CA MET A 112 -1.87 2.77 -4.02
C MET A 112 -2.30 4.22 -4.25
N SER A 113 -3.11 4.51 -5.28
CA SER A 113 -3.58 5.87 -5.51
C SER A 113 -4.58 6.27 -4.43
N ARG A 114 -5.51 5.38 -4.10
CA ARG A 114 -6.49 5.58 -3.03
C ARG A 114 -5.82 5.53 -1.65
N ILE A 115 -4.91 4.58 -1.46
CA ILE A 115 -4.12 4.46 -0.21
C ILE A 115 -3.29 5.72 0.03
N LYS A 116 -2.65 6.31 -1.00
CA LYS A 116 -1.91 7.58 -0.87
C LYS A 116 -2.82 8.73 -0.45
N VAL A 117 -4.03 8.81 -1.00
CA VAL A 117 -4.96 9.89 -0.63
C VAL A 117 -5.35 9.79 0.84
N GLU A 118 -5.60 8.59 1.38
CA GLU A 118 -5.88 8.41 2.81
C GLU A 118 -4.66 8.68 3.68
N TYR A 119 -3.48 8.22 3.26
CA TYR A 119 -2.22 8.48 3.97
C TYR A 119 -1.94 9.98 4.15
N LEU A 120 -2.37 10.82 3.20
CA LEU A 120 -2.18 12.27 3.23
C LEU A 120 -3.32 13.05 3.90
N ALA A 121 -4.41 12.38 4.32
CA ALA A 121 -5.61 12.99 4.88
C ALA A 121 -5.46 13.30 6.38
#